data_AF-A0A4P6H483-F1
#
_entry.id   AF-A0A4P6H483-F1
#
_cell.length_a   1.000
_cell.length_b   1.000
_cell.length_c   1.000
_cell.angle_alpha   90.00
_cell.angle_beta   90.00
_cell.angle_gamma   90.00
#
_symmetry.space_group_name_H-M   'P 1'
#
loop_
_entity.id
_entity.type
_entity.pdbx_description
1 polymer ?
#
loop_
_entity_poly.entity_id
_entity_poly.type
_entity_poly.pdbx_seq_one_letter_code
_entity_poly.pdbx_strand_id
1 'polypeptide(L)'
;MIRKRPFAVEPVTGLMLPDGIFDTCITRLLISVYLVNDSKHTVRGFWARIADTPDYTVLGLREHQVNRELASGAATLLQWEVTFAGAQPGKKTLQIEAGGMSVLESGKPLYWDGYCDARYFLSSTSYDSTSKTYLCKVPEGSLAITFDNSEQSLETTKPGDEGKLPPVQFPQRLTATVLPNGLSLPFEDPWWKVVGWLVALLAGIGALLEASKGHGSAQIGIGGHGHDNPADFEWCIPDPTAFGEGNYATPAGILSAIANGAMLVGLADDADPWERGRTAANLLTGEVPVRETVSVDLTYPPAMEAGTPFPVGAKWTYDAVLSTGRATSLTVNETRTNVHLATWEMQAPAEAAQFDPIIVRLRGQDAQGTFYKGDELYAYAIAVAPDGKNSFRIPLLDDGANRDAIASDGWYTGVILIEELMAQAKFDPLGEWKVHFVVQDVNGASPSMPPKEAATYIGGVPLLAPLIATRANGESCTVNKYIKIIIKKFL
;
A
#
# COMPACT_ATOMS: atom_id res chain seq x y z
N MET A 1 -2.73 -7.05 -21.62
CA MET A 1 -1.72 -5.97 -21.40
C MET A 1 -1.61 -5.57 -19.92
N ILE A 2 -0.57 -4.80 -19.55
CA ILE A 2 -0.46 -4.08 -18.27
C ILE A 2 -0.86 -2.61 -18.50
N ARG A 3 -1.82 -2.08 -17.74
CA ARG A 3 -2.28 -0.67 -17.89
C ARG A 3 -1.69 0.28 -16.85
N LYS A 4 -1.51 -0.21 -15.62
CA LYS A 4 -1.01 0.54 -14.47
C LYS A 4 0.33 -0.03 -14.01
N ARG A 5 1.10 0.77 -13.28
CA ARG A 5 2.40 0.33 -12.75
C ARG A 5 2.23 -0.84 -11.78
N PRO A 6 3.20 -1.76 -11.70
CA PRO A 6 3.27 -2.73 -10.62
C PRO A 6 3.39 -2.02 -9.28
N PHE A 7 2.85 -2.63 -8.24
CA PHE A 7 2.93 -2.11 -6.88
C PHE A 7 3.40 -3.18 -5.90
N ALA A 8 4.06 -2.73 -4.84
CA ALA A 8 4.53 -3.59 -3.76
C ALA A 8 3.44 -3.79 -2.70
N VAL A 9 3.23 -5.03 -2.28
CA VAL A 9 2.43 -5.36 -1.08
C VAL A 9 3.34 -6.02 -0.06
N GLU A 10 3.26 -5.57 1.19
CA GLU A 10 3.96 -6.18 2.31
C GLU A 10 3.17 -7.43 2.76
N PRO A 11 3.69 -8.66 2.58
CA PRO A 11 2.91 -9.88 2.69
C PRO A 11 2.35 -10.13 4.11
N VAL A 12 3.00 -9.60 5.15
CA VAL A 12 2.64 -9.88 6.55
C VAL A 12 1.43 -9.09 6.99
N THR A 13 1.35 -7.81 6.63
CA THR A 13 0.22 -6.91 6.87
C THR A 13 -0.83 -7.01 5.78
N GLY A 14 -0.44 -7.39 4.56
CA GLY A 14 -1.30 -7.47 3.38
C GLY A 14 -1.56 -6.11 2.72
N LEU A 15 -0.89 -5.04 3.17
CA LEU A 15 -1.10 -3.69 2.66
C LEU A 15 -0.15 -3.34 1.53
N MET A 16 -0.69 -2.58 0.57
CA MET A 16 0.08 -1.96 -0.48
C MET A 16 0.96 -0.85 0.10
N LEU A 17 2.22 -0.81 -0.33
CA LEU A 17 3.10 0.32 -0.05
C LEU A 17 2.65 1.53 -0.89
N PRO A 18 2.69 2.75 -0.34
CA PRO A 18 2.39 3.98 -1.06
C PRO A 18 3.18 4.09 -2.35
N ASP A 19 2.46 4.54 -3.38
CA ASP A 19 2.94 4.68 -4.75
C ASP A 19 3.46 3.37 -5.40
N GLY A 20 3.25 2.23 -4.74
CA GLY A 20 3.73 0.94 -5.21
C GLY A 20 5.25 0.80 -5.27
N ILE A 21 5.99 1.64 -4.53
CA ILE A 21 7.46 1.59 -4.52
C ILE A 21 7.97 0.33 -3.84
N PHE A 22 9.00 -0.26 -4.44
CA PHE A 22 9.75 -1.37 -3.87
C PHE A 22 10.98 -0.82 -3.15
N ASP A 23 11.33 -1.36 -1.98
CA ASP A 23 12.53 -0.97 -1.25
C ASP A 23 13.38 -2.20 -0.88
N THR A 24 14.69 -2.14 -1.12
CA THR A 24 15.61 -3.24 -0.82
C THR A 24 15.73 -3.57 0.67
N CYS A 25 15.34 -2.65 1.55
CA CYS A 25 15.35 -2.85 3.01
C CYS A 25 14.25 -3.83 3.45
N ILE A 26 13.17 -3.94 2.67
CA ILE A 26 12.12 -4.93 2.90
C ILE A 26 12.51 -6.21 2.16
N THR A 27 12.97 -7.20 2.91
CA THR A 27 13.56 -8.43 2.37
C THR A 27 12.59 -9.24 1.52
N ARG A 28 11.28 -9.15 1.80
CA ARG A 28 10.22 -9.88 1.09
C ARG A 28 9.08 -8.94 0.75
N LEU A 29 8.72 -8.89 -0.54
CA LEU A 29 7.61 -8.10 -1.04
C LEU A 29 6.83 -8.91 -2.08
N LEU A 30 5.54 -8.63 -2.20
CA LEU A 30 4.75 -9.10 -3.32
C LEU A 30 4.83 -8.07 -4.45
N ILE A 31 5.38 -8.45 -5.61
CA ILE A 31 5.16 -7.72 -6.86
C ILE A 31 3.73 -7.99 -7.29
N SER A 32 2.90 -6.96 -7.32
CA SER A 32 1.48 -7.05 -7.63
C SER A 32 1.15 -6.29 -8.92
N VAL A 33 0.42 -6.92 -9.84
CA VAL A 33 0.09 -6.35 -11.15
C VAL A 33 -1.33 -6.73 -11.56
N TYR A 34 -2.09 -5.76 -12.08
CA TYR A 34 -3.32 -6.03 -12.82
C TYR A 34 -3.01 -6.33 -14.28
N LEU A 35 -3.36 -7.54 -14.73
CA LEU A 35 -3.34 -7.92 -16.14
C LEU A 35 -4.74 -7.77 -16.72
N VAL A 36 -4.83 -6.96 -17.77
CA VAL A 36 -6.08 -6.63 -18.43
C VAL A 36 -6.17 -7.36 -19.75
N ASN A 37 -7.29 -8.04 -20.00
CA ASN A 37 -7.60 -8.57 -21.32
C ASN A 37 -8.07 -7.41 -22.22
N ASP A 38 -7.13 -6.82 -22.96
CA ASP A 38 -7.38 -5.74 -23.92
C ASP A 38 -7.79 -6.22 -25.32
N SER A 39 -7.87 -7.54 -25.50
CA SER A 39 -8.38 -8.12 -26.75
C SER A 39 -9.90 -8.00 -26.84
N LYS A 40 -10.45 -8.22 -28.04
CA LYS A 40 -11.90 -8.31 -28.26
C LYS A 40 -12.49 -9.68 -27.92
N HIS A 41 -11.67 -10.61 -27.43
CA HIS A 41 -12.03 -12.01 -27.23
C HIS A 41 -11.94 -12.40 -25.76
N THR A 42 -12.77 -13.34 -25.32
CA THR A 42 -12.59 -13.98 -24.03
C THR A 42 -11.33 -14.86 -24.06
N VAL A 43 -10.48 -14.70 -23.04
CA VAL A 43 -9.27 -15.50 -22.85
C VAL A 43 -9.56 -16.63 -21.86
N ARG A 44 -9.11 -17.85 -22.19
CA ARG A 44 -9.25 -19.06 -21.38
C ARG A 44 -7.89 -19.69 -21.12
N GLY A 45 -7.76 -20.42 -20.02
CA GLY A 45 -6.50 -21.07 -19.63
C GLY A 45 -5.35 -20.07 -19.57
N PHE A 46 -5.64 -18.89 -19.03
CA PHE A 46 -4.67 -17.82 -18.96
C PHE A 46 -3.58 -18.19 -17.95
N TRP A 47 -2.33 -18.03 -18.34
CA TRP A 47 -1.20 -18.23 -17.45
C TRP A 47 -0.25 -17.04 -17.55
N ALA A 48 0.44 -16.76 -16.45
CA ALA A 48 1.44 -15.72 -16.40
C ALA A 48 2.54 -16.10 -15.42
N ARG A 49 3.80 -15.83 -15.79
CA ARG A 49 4.96 -16.11 -14.96
C ARG A 49 6.01 -15.03 -15.04
N ILE A 50 6.84 -15.01 -14.02
CA ILE A 50 8.05 -14.18 -13.97
C ILE A 50 9.26 -15.08 -13.70
N ALA A 51 10.42 -14.65 -14.20
CA ALA A 51 11.70 -15.31 -13.94
C ALA A 51 12.51 -14.54 -12.90
N ASP A 52 13.53 -15.19 -12.35
CA ASP A 52 14.55 -14.48 -11.56
C ASP A 52 15.33 -13.52 -12.45
N THR A 53 15.74 -12.40 -11.86
CA THR A 53 16.56 -11.39 -12.53
C THR A 53 17.72 -10.99 -11.60
N PRO A 54 18.71 -10.23 -12.10
CA PRO A 54 19.69 -9.61 -11.21
C PRO A 54 19.07 -8.64 -10.19
N ASP A 55 17.82 -8.19 -10.40
CA ASP A 55 17.13 -7.23 -9.54
C ASP A 55 16.23 -7.89 -8.49
N TYR A 56 15.80 -9.13 -8.68
CA TYR A 56 14.99 -9.85 -7.70
C TYR A 56 15.04 -11.37 -7.88
N THR A 57 14.77 -12.10 -6.80
CA THR A 57 14.61 -13.56 -6.80
C THR A 57 13.21 -13.93 -6.35
N VAL A 58 12.54 -14.82 -7.09
CA VAL A 58 11.19 -15.30 -6.76
C VAL A 58 11.25 -16.35 -5.66
N LEU A 59 10.56 -16.11 -4.55
CA LEU A 59 10.59 -16.94 -3.35
C LEU A 59 9.50 -18.03 -3.33
N GLY A 60 8.44 -17.85 -4.10
CA GLY A 60 7.27 -18.72 -4.10
C GLY A 60 6.85 -19.20 -5.49
N LEU A 61 5.54 -19.18 -5.74
CA LEU A 61 4.96 -19.57 -7.02
C LEU A 61 5.47 -18.64 -8.14
N ARG A 62 6.10 -19.20 -9.17
CA ARG A 62 6.61 -18.44 -10.32
C ARG A 62 5.54 -18.21 -11.40
N GLU A 63 4.64 -19.16 -11.55
CA GLU A 63 3.62 -19.19 -12.59
C GLU A 63 2.23 -19.27 -11.98
N HIS A 64 1.38 -18.32 -12.31
CA HIS A 64 -0.04 -18.37 -12.00
C HIS A 64 -0.79 -19.01 -13.15
N GLN A 65 -1.63 -19.98 -12.82
CA GLN A 65 -2.63 -20.55 -13.72
C GLN A 65 -3.99 -19.96 -13.34
N VAL A 66 -4.49 -19.07 -14.17
CA VAL A 66 -5.81 -18.45 -14.01
C VAL A 66 -6.82 -19.36 -14.69
N ASN A 67 -7.34 -20.31 -13.91
CA ASN A 67 -8.28 -21.35 -14.36
C ASN A 67 -9.70 -20.83 -14.66
N ARG A 68 -9.86 -19.53 -14.89
CA ARG A 68 -11.13 -18.85 -15.17
C ARG A 68 -11.07 -18.11 -16.50
N GLU A 69 -12.23 -17.90 -17.11
CA GLU A 69 -12.35 -17.11 -18.33
C GLU A 69 -12.21 -15.62 -18.00
N LEU A 70 -11.39 -14.90 -18.76
CA LEU A 70 -11.24 -13.45 -18.65
C LEU A 70 -11.95 -12.80 -19.83
N ALA A 71 -13.08 -12.15 -19.58
CA ALA A 71 -13.82 -11.42 -20.62
C ALA A 71 -13.00 -10.25 -21.19
N SER A 72 -13.39 -9.73 -22.35
CA SER A 72 -12.79 -8.51 -22.90
C SER A 72 -12.97 -7.35 -21.90
N GLY A 73 -11.89 -6.62 -21.62
CA GLY A 73 -11.85 -5.53 -20.64
C GLY A 73 -11.62 -5.97 -19.19
N ALA A 74 -11.74 -7.26 -18.86
CA ALA A 74 -11.53 -7.79 -17.51
C ALA A 74 -10.09 -7.59 -17.04
N ALA A 75 -9.92 -7.25 -15.76
CA ALA A 75 -8.62 -7.09 -15.10
C ALA A 75 -8.47 -8.08 -13.94
N THR A 76 -7.45 -8.92 -13.96
CA THR A 76 -7.13 -9.81 -12.84
C THR A 76 -5.86 -9.36 -12.12
N LEU A 77 -5.86 -9.43 -10.80
CA LEU A 77 -4.67 -9.22 -9.98
C LEU A 77 -3.83 -10.49 -9.96
N LEU A 78 -2.52 -10.36 -10.18
CA LEU A 78 -1.51 -11.40 -9.95
C LEU A 78 -0.44 -10.87 -9.01
N GLN A 79 0.07 -11.74 -8.14
CA GLN A 79 1.06 -11.38 -7.13
C GLN A 79 2.17 -12.44 -7.03
N TRP A 80 3.42 -11.99 -6.99
CA TRP A 80 4.58 -12.87 -6.82
C TRP A 80 5.41 -12.43 -5.62
N GLU A 81 5.67 -13.35 -4.69
CA GLU A 81 6.59 -13.10 -3.59
C GLU A 81 8.04 -13.14 -4.07
N VAL A 82 8.76 -12.04 -3.85
CA VAL A 82 10.14 -11.87 -4.28
C VAL A 82 11.00 -11.28 -3.15
N THR A 83 12.31 -11.41 -3.30
CA THR A 83 13.31 -10.64 -2.56
C THR A 83 14.14 -9.77 -3.49
N PHE A 84 14.42 -8.53 -3.06
CA PHE A 84 15.30 -7.58 -3.74
C PHE A 84 16.71 -7.55 -3.11
N ALA A 85 17.08 -8.58 -2.34
CA ALA A 85 18.37 -8.63 -1.67
C ALA A 85 19.53 -8.49 -2.67
N GLY A 86 20.37 -7.48 -2.48
CA GLY A 86 21.54 -7.19 -3.33
C GLY A 86 21.25 -6.40 -4.61
N ALA A 87 19.98 -6.08 -4.88
CA ALA A 87 19.59 -5.29 -6.03
C ALA A 87 20.04 -3.82 -5.91
N GLN A 88 20.34 -3.19 -7.05
CA GLN A 88 20.70 -1.77 -7.09
C GLN A 88 19.45 -0.91 -7.24
N PRO A 89 19.33 0.22 -6.53
CA PRO A 89 18.17 1.10 -6.67
C PRO A 89 18.09 1.71 -8.07
N GLY A 90 16.88 2.10 -8.47
CA GLY A 90 16.59 2.78 -9.73
C GLY A 90 15.31 2.32 -10.41
N LYS A 91 15.13 2.79 -11.65
CA LYS A 91 14.07 2.36 -12.54
C LYS A 91 14.37 0.96 -13.06
N LYS A 92 13.43 0.04 -12.89
CA LYS A 92 13.55 -1.37 -13.27
C LYS A 92 12.41 -1.75 -14.20
N THR A 93 12.58 -2.90 -14.85
CA THR A 93 11.57 -3.49 -15.73
C THR A 93 11.20 -4.86 -15.22
N LEU A 94 9.92 -5.04 -14.93
CA LEU A 94 9.29 -6.34 -14.72
C LEU A 94 8.88 -6.88 -16.08
N GLN A 95 9.43 -8.04 -16.45
CA GLN A 95 8.99 -8.78 -17.63
C GLN A 95 8.11 -9.94 -17.19
N ILE A 96 6.87 -9.97 -17.70
CA ILE A 96 5.91 -11.03 -17.45
C ILE A 96 5.71 -11.79 -18.76
N GLU A 97 6.02 -13.08 -18.73
CA GLU A 97 5.65 -14.00 -19.80
C GLU A 97 4.23 -14.47 -19.54
N ALA A 98 3.36 -14.36 -20.52
CA ALA A 98 1.96 -14.74 -20.38
C ALA A 98 1.43 -15.36 -21.66
N GLY A 99 0.45 -16.24 -21.50
CA GLY A 99 -0.20 -16.90 -22.62
C GLY A 99 -1.59 -17.39 -22.27
N GLY A 100 -2.28 -17.91 -23.28
CA GLY A 100 -3.61 -18.45 -23.13
C GLY A 100 -4.25 -18.79 -24.46
N MET A 101 -5.56 -18.99 -24.41
CA MET A 101 -6.37 -19.29 -25.58
C MET A 101 -7.50 -18.26 -25.70
N SER A 102 -7.50 -17.52 -26.80
CA SER A 102 -8.62 -16.65 -27.18
C SER A 102 -9.63 -17.43 -28.01
N VAL A 103 -10.92 -17.20 -27.78
CA VAL A 103 -12.00 -17.75 -28.62
C VAL A 103 -12.42 -16.70 -29.65
N LEU A 104 -12.14 -16.96 -30.93
CA LEU A 104 -12.52 -16.07 -32.03
C LEU A 104 -14.03 -16.07 -32.25
N GLU A 105 -14.57 -15.05 -32.94
CA GLU A 105 -16.00 -14.99 -33.33
C GLU A 105 -16.45 -16.24 -34.12
N SER A 106 -15.53 -16.84 -34.88
CA SER A 106 -15.76 -18.10 -35.61
C SER A 106 -15.85 -19.35 -34.72
N GLY A 107 -15.67 -19.21 -33.40
CA GLY A 107 -15.59 -20.32 -32.44
C GLY A 107 -14.25 -21.06 -32.46
N LYS A 108 -13.31 -20.70 -33.36
CA LYS A 108 -11.99 -21.33 -33.42
C LYS A 108 -11.09 -20.85 -32.26
N PRO A 109 -10.38 -21.77 -31.57
CA PRO A 109 -9.40 -21.39 -30.58
C PRO A 109 -8.16 -20.79 -31.26
N LEU A 110 -7.63 -19.71 -30.69
CA LEU A 110 -6.34 -19.12 -31.04
C LEU A 110 -5.46 -19.13 -29.79
N TYR A 111 -4.41 -19.94 -29.81
CA TYR A 111 -3.42 -19.99 -28.75
C TYR A 111 -2.37 -18.92 -28.98
N TRP A 112 -1.92 -18.29 -27.90
CA TRP A 112 -0.90 -17.26 -27.94
C TRP A 112 -0.08 -17.28 -26.66
N ASP A 113 1.15 -16.83 -26.79
CA ASP A 113 2.10 -16.57 -25.74
C ASP A 113 2.91 -15.32 -26.11
N GLY A 114 3.47 -14.67 -25.11
CA GLY A 114 4.26 -13.46 -25.33
C GLY A 114 4.72 -12.84 -24.04
N TYR A 115 5.26 -11.63 -24.17
CA TYR A 115 5.80 -10.86 -23.06
C TYR A 115 5.04 -9.54 -22.92
N CYS A 116 4.87 -9.12 -21.68
CA CYS A 116 4.53 -7.75 -21.36
C CYS A 116 5.51 -7.21 -20.32
N ASP A 117 5.94 -5.98 -20.54
CA ASP A 117 6.89 -5.32 -19.67
C ASP A 117 6.19 -4.20 -18.91
N ALA A 118 6.57 -4.01 -17.65
CA ALA A 118 6.14 -2.88 -16.85
C ALA A 118 7.28 -2.29 -16.04
N ARG A 119 7.30 -0.97 -15.95
CA ARG A 119 8.32 -0.24 -15.18
C ARG A 119 7.92 -0.17 -13.72
N TYR A 120 8.87 -0.44 -12.83
CA TYR A 120 8.72 -0.22 -11.39
C TYR A 120 9.95 0.51 -10.84
N PHE A 121 9.81 1.06 -9.65
CA PHE A 121 10.87 1.81 -8.97
C PHE A 121 11.35 1.03 -7.76
N LEU A 122 12.66 0.90 -7.65
CA LEU A 122 13.33 0.28 -6.52
C LEU A 122 14.18 1.32 -5.80
N SER A 123 13.91 1.57 -4.52
CA SER A 123 14.73 2.39 -3.64
C SER A 123 15.62 1.52 -2.76
N SER A 124 16.67 2.12 -2.19
CA SER A 124 17.44 1.51 -1.12
C SER A 124 17.47 2.42 0.09
N THR A 125 16.77 2.01 1.14
CA THR A 125 16.75 2.72 2.42
C THR A 125 17.72 2.09 3.42
N SER A 126 18.42 2.94 4.15
CA SER A 126 19.31 2.56 5.25
C SER A 126 19.10 3.51 6.43
N TYR A 127 19.42 3.08 7.65
CA TYR A 127 19.34 3.91 8.84
C TYR A 127 20.70 4.00 9.52
N ASP A 128 21.14 5.22 9.80
CA ASP A 128 22.32 5.51 10.59
C ASP A 128 21.92 5.84 12.03
N SER A 129 22.23 4.94 12.95
CA SER A 129 21.90 5.07 14.37
C SER A 129 22.69 6.17 15.10
N THR A 130 23.82 6.60 14.56
CA THR A 130 24.63 7.67 15.15
C THR A 130 23.99 9.03 14.88
N SER A 131 23.60 9.27 13.63
CA SER A 131 22.98 10.53 13.20
C SER A 131 21.45 10.52 13.28
N LYS A 132 20.85 9.38 13.66
CA LYS A 132 19.39 9.14 13.64
C LYS A 132 18.74 9.52 12.31
N THR A 133 19.43 9.19 11.22
CA THR A 133 19.05 9.62 9.87
C THR A 133 18.77 8.42 8.98
N TYR A 134 17.62 8.45 8.32
CA TYR A 134 17.30 7.56 7.22
C TYR A 134 17.91 8.11 5.94
N LEU A 135 18.58 7.24 5.19
CA LEU A 135 19.15 7.58 3.89
C LEU A 135 18.50 6.69 2.83
N CYS A 136 17.65 7.30 2.01
CA CYS A 136 17.08 6.69 0.82
C CYS A 136 17.91 7.07 -0.40
N LYS A 137 18.40 6.07 -1.15
CA LYS A 137 19.22 6.25 -2.35
C LYS A 137 18.46 5.85 -3.61
N VAL A 138 18.62 6.68 -4.63
CA VAL A 138 18.28 6.40 -6.04
C VAL A 138 19.45 6.77 -6.95
N PRO A 139 19.51 6.34 -8.23
CA PRO A 139 20.62 6.61 -9.17
C PRO A 139 21.03 8.07 -9.42
N GLU A 140 20.43 8.99 -8.71
CA GLU A 140 19.79 10.17 -9.25
C GLU A 140 19.89 11.27 -8.15
N GLY A 141 19.93 10.83 -6.90
CA GLY A 141 20.34 11.56 -5.72
C GLY A 141 20.13 10.72 -4.47
N SER A 142 20.33 11.35 -3.31
CA SER A 142 19.92 10.78 -2.04
C SER A 142 18.96 11.71 -1.32
N LEU A 143 18.06 11.10 -0.54
CA LEU A 143 17.17 11.77 0.38
C LEU A 143 17.57 11.34 1.79
N ALA A 144 18.03 12.31 2.59
CA ALA A 144 18.32 12.12 4.01
C ALA A 144 17.14 12.64 4.83
N ILE A 145 16.61 11.82 5.75
CA ILE A 145 15.42 12.15 6.54
C ILE A 145 15.74 11.94 8.03
N THR A 146 15.38 12.92 8.84
CA THR A 146 15.46 12.86 10.29
C THR A 146 14.06 13.08 10.86
N PHE A 147 13.66 12.22 11.78
CA PHE A 147 12.42 12.37 12.53
C PHE A 147 12.75 12.94 13.91
N ASP A 148 12.35 14.17 14.14
CA ASP A 148 12.59 14.89 15.39
C ASP A 148 11.53 14.52 16.43
N ASN A 149 10.30 14.22 15.99
CA ASN A 149 9.21 13.82 16.87
C ASN A 149 8.16 12.95 16.16
N SER A 150 7.61 11.97 16.90
CA SER A 150 6.43 11.21 16.53
C SER A 150 5.49 11.05 17.72
N GLU A 151 4.18 11.11 17.47
CA GLU A 151 3.18 10.54 18.37
C GLU A 151 3.14 9.03 18.14
N GLN A 152 2.83 8.24 19.18
CA GLN A 152 2.93 6.79 19.11
C GLN A 152 1.76 6.08 19.78
N SER A 153 1.45 4.87 19.32
CA SER A 153 0.70 3.89 20.11
C SER A 153 1.62 3.19 21.12
N LEU A 154 1.06 2.42 22.05
CA LEU A 154 1.84 1.45 22.82
C LEU A 154 2.30 0.28 21.93
N GLU A 155 3.40 -0.36 22.33
CA GLU A 155 3.83 -1.67 21.82
C GLU A 155 2.76 -2.72 22.11
N THR A 156 2.65 -3.71 21.22
CA THR A 156 1.71 -4.82 21.41
C THR A 156 2.43 -6.15 21.36
N THR A 157 1.94 -7.15 22.09
CA THR A 157 2.55 -8.47 22.08
C THR A 157 1.84 -9.35 21.07
N LYS A 158 2.60 -10.06 20.25
CA LYS A 158 2.01 -11.06 19.35
C LYS A 158 1.31 -12.16 20.17
N PRO A 159 0.15 -12.69 19.72
CA PRO A 159 -0.53 -13.77 20.43
C PRO A 159 0.39 -14.99 20.61
N GLY A 160 0.58 -15.44 21.85
CA GLY A 160 1.34 -16.65 22.18
C GLY A 160 2.86 -16.56 22.07
N ASP A 161 3.44 -15.36 21.93
CA ASP A 161 4.88 -15.13 21.76
C ASP A 161 5.41 -14.10 22.79
N GLU A 162 6.71 -14.14 23.10
CA GLU A 162 7.39 -13.07 23.87
C GLU A 162 7.79 -11.88 22.98
N GLY A 163 7.73 -12.06 21.66
CA GLY A 163 8.01 -11.01 20.66
C GLY A 163 6.95 -9.89 20.67
N LYS A 164 7.44 -8.64 20.76
CA LYS A 164 6.62 -7.43 20.65
C LYS A 164 6.55 -6.92 19.22
N LEU A 165 5.35 -6.56 18.78
CA LEU A 165 5.14 -5.66 17.65
C LEU A 165 5.54 -4.23 18.07
N PRO A 166 6.16 -3.46 17.16
CA PRO A 166 6.55 -2.09 17.43
C PRO A 166 5.32 -1.21 17.66
N PRO A 167 5.51 -0.06 18.33
CA PRO A 167 4.47 0.95 18.40
C PRO A 167 4.23 1.57 17.00
N VAL A 168 2.96 1.80 16.66
CA VAL A 168 2.59 2.52 15.44
C VAL A 168 2.99 3.98 15.60
N GLN A 169 3.65 4.53 14.58
CA GLN A 169 4.23 5.87 14.59
C GLN A 169 3.37 6.82 13.75
N PHE A 170 3.09 8.00 14.30
CA PHE A 170 2.45 9.13 13.64
C PHE A 170 3.45 10.30 13.64
N PRO A 171 4.27 10.46 12.59
CA PRO A 171 5.31 11.49 12.55
C PRO A 171 4.74 12.90 12.67
N GLN A 172 5.21 13.70 13.62
CA GLN A 172 4.81 15.10 13.76
C GLN A 172 5.85 16.03 13.15
N ARG A 173 7.11 15.86 13.54
CA ARG A 173 8.20 16.74 13.14
C ARG A 173 9.29 15.96 12.43
N LEU A 174 9.57 16.36 11.21
CA LEU A 174 10.61 15.74 10.38
C LEU A 174 11.30 16.78 9.53
N THR A 175 12.54 16.48 9.19
CA THR A 175 13.33 17.25 8.24
C THR A 175 13.88 16.30 7.18
N ALA A 176 13.81 16.71 5.92
CA ALA A 176 14.42 15.97 4.85
C ALA A 176 15.23 16.85 3.90
N THR A 177 16.41 16.35 3.57
CA THR A 177 17.36 17.01 2.68
C THR A 177 17.59 16.16 1.46
N VAL A 178 17.39 16.76 0.29
CA VAL A 178 17.73 16.19 -1.01
C VAL A 178 19.13 16.62 -1.41
N LEU A 179 19.95 15.65 -1.79
CA LEU A 179 21.29 15.83 -2.36
C LEU A 179 21.31 15.28 -3.80
N PRO A 180 21.18 16.14 -4.82
CA PRO A 180 21.22 15.72 -6.23
C PRO A 180 22.62 15.26 -6.67
N ASN A 181 22.70 14.32 -7.62
CA ASN A 181 23.99 13.81 -8.14
C ASN A 181 24.33 14.30 -9.57
N GLY A 182 23.97 15.54 -9.93
CA GLY A 182 24.41 16.20 -11.18
C GLY A 182 23.88 15.64 -12.52
N LEU A 183 23.16 14.52 -12.52
CA LEU A 183 22.36 14.06 -13.66
C LEU A 183 21.14 14.99 -13.85
N SER A 184 20.62 15.10 -15.09
CA SER A 184 19.27 15.64 -15.30
C SER A 184 18.36 14.94 -14.29
N LEU A 185 17.71 15.75 -13.47
CA LEU A 185 17.17 15.35 -12.18
C LEU A 185 16.40 14.01 -12.29
N PRO A 186 16.53 13.06 -11.33
CA PRO A 186 15.39 12.15 -11.07
C PRO A 186 14.09 12.92 -10.80
N PHE A 187 14.26 14.15 -10.32
CA PHE A 187 13.29 15.04 -9.67
C PHE A 187 12.46 15.90 -10.63
N GLU A 188 12.23 15.47 -11.88
CA GLU A 188 11.08 15.98 -12.67
C GLU A 188 9.75 15.40 -12.17
N ASP A 189 9.80 14.36 -11.35
CA ASP A 189 8.70 13.89 -10.52
C ASP A 189 8.77 14.61 -9.16
N PRO A 190 7.95 15.66 -8.91
CA PRO A 190 7.96 16.38 -7.64
C PRO A 190 7.63 15.47 -6.45
N TRP A 191 6.84 14.41 -6.65
CA TRP A 191 6.28 13.60 -5.55
C TRP A 191 7.20 12.52 -5.01
N TRP A 192 8.30 12.18 -5.71
CA TRP A 192 9.33 11.26 -5.19
C TRP A 192 9.84 11.65 -3.78
N LYS A 193 9.68 12.91 -3.36
CA LYS A 193 10.21 13.39 -2.07
C LYS A 193 9.26 13.13 -0.91
N VAL A 194 7.94 13.24 -1.13
CA VAL A 194 6.92 12.74 -0.19
C VAL A 194 6.86 11.21 -0.22
N VAL A 195 6.99 10.60 -1.40
CA VAL A 195 7.10 9.13 -1.50
C VAL A 195 8.38 8.64 -0.83
N GLY A 196 9.50 9.37 -0.94
CA GLY A 196 10.73 9.09 -0.20
C GLY A 196 10.55 9.19 1.32
N TRP A 197 9.68 10.08 1.82
CA TRP A 197 9.26 10.11 3.24
C TRP A 197 8.50 8.85 3.64
N LEU A 198 7.51 8.47 2.82
CA LEU A 198 6.65 7.32 3.08
C LEU A 198 7.44 6.01 2.99
N VAL A 199 8.32 5.90 2.00
CA VAL A 199 9.25 4.79 1.80
C VAL A 199 10.23 4.69 2.97
N ALA A 200 10.77 5.80 3.48
CA ALA A 200 11.66 5.75 4.63
C ALA A 200 10.94 5.34 5.92
N LEU A 201 9.69 5.81 6.14
CA LEU A 201 8.88 5.41 7.28
C LEU A 201 8.50 3.92 7.20
N LEU A 202 8.11 3.44 6.00
CA LEU A 202 7.70 2.06 5.76
C LEU A 202 8.86 1.08 5.69
N ALA A 203 10.02 1.50 5.19
CA ALA A 203 11.24 0.71 5.27
C ALA A 203 11.66 0.53 6.74
N GLY A 204 11.50 1.56 7.58
CA GLY A 204 11.67 1.42 9.04
C GLY A 204 10.76 0.36 9.65
N ILE A 205 9.45 0.42 9.36
CA ILE A 205 8.45 -0.52 9.90
C ILE A 205 8.65 -1.94 9.34
N GLY A 206 8.84 -2.08 8.02
CA GLY A 206 9.04 -3.36 7.34
C GLY A 206 10.32 -4.07 7.77
N ALA A 207 11.41 -3.32 7.96
CA ALA A 207 12.66 -3.87 8.48
C ALA A 207 12.49 -4.38 9.93
N LEU A 208 11.67 -3.72 10.75
CA LEU A 208 11.41 -4.16 12.12
C LEU A 208 10.50 -5.39 12.17
N LEU A 209 9.49 -5.48 11.30
CA LEU A 209 8.68 -6.70 11.16
C LEU A 209 9.52 -7.90 10.71
N GLU A 210 10.46 -7.73 9.78
CA GLU A 210 11.37 -8.80 9.37
C GLU A 210 12.41 -9.15 10.45
N ALA A 211 12.90 -8.15 11.20
CA ALA A 211 13.77 -8.38 12.35
C ALA A 211 13.04 -9.14 13.48
N SER A 212 11.75 -8.85 13.73
CA SER A 212 10.92 -9.58 14.69
C SER A 212 10.71 -11.06 14.33
N LYS A 213 10.94 -11.42 13.06
CA LYS A 213 10.89 -12.79 12.54
C LYS A 213 12.27 -13.47 12.45
N GLY A 214 13.32 -12.80 12.93
CA GLY A 214 14.70 -13.31 12.87
C GLY A 214 15.31 -13.30 11.47
N HIS A 215 14.68 -12.62 10.50
CA HIS A 215 15.14 -12.54 9.11
C HIS A 215 15.98 -11.28 8.83
N GLY A 216 16.23 -10.43 9.83
CA GLY A 216 17.03 -9.21 9.65
C GLY A 216 17.45 -8.55 10.96
N SER A 217 18.26 -7.49 10.85
CA SER A 217 18.64 -6.61 11.95
C SER A 217 18.22 -5.19 11.61
N ALA A 218 17.17 -4.67 12.24
CA ALA A 218 16.73 -3.30 12.08
C ALA A 218 16.98 -2.52 13.37
N GLN A 219 17.71 -1.42 13.27
CA GLN A 219 17.70 -0.36 14.27
C GLN A 219 16.82 0.74 13.70
N ILE A 220 15.77 1.12 14.44
CA ILE A 220 15.01 2.34 14.21
C ILE A 220 15.52 3.31 15.28
N GLY A 221 15.72 4.57 14.90
CA GLY A 221 15.73 5.64 15.89
C GLY A 221 14.99 6.82 15.31
N ILE A 222 13.74 6.89 15.70
CA ILE A 222 12.91 8.08 15.59
C ILE A 222 13.12 8.83 16.92
N GLY A 223 13.49 10.11 16.87
CA GLY A 223 13.43 10.96 18.05
C GLY A 223 11.96 11.17 18.43
N GLY A 224 11.62 11.05 19.71
CA GLY A 224 10.24 11.25 20.15
C GLY A 224 9.99 10.83 21.60
N HIS A 225 8.95 11.43 22.18
CA HIS A 225 8.62 11.39 23.60
C HIS A 225 8.20 10.00 24.15
N GLY A 226 7.69 9.11 23.29
CA GLY A 226 7.14 7.81 23.70
C GLY A 226 8.17 6.76 24.17
N HIS A 227 9.45 6.89 23.81
CA HIS A 227 10.49 5.99 24.31
C HIS A 227 10.96 6.34 25.73
N ASP A 228 10.82 7.61 26.14
CA ASP A 228 11.37 8.12 27.40
C ASP A 228 10.28 8.34 28.48
N ASN A 229 8.98 8.41 28.12
CA ASN A 229 7.89 8.61 29.07
C ASN A 229 6.55 7.96 28.63
N PRO A 230 6.03 6.97 29.38
CA PRO A 230 4.78 6.28 29.07
C PRO A 230 3.50 7.13 29.11
N ALA A 231 3.57 8.38 29.58
CA ALA A 231 2.44 9.31 29.55
C ALA A 231 2.24 10.00 28.18
N ASP A 232 3.14 9.75 27.22
CA ASP A 232 3.19 10.45 25.92
C ASP A 232 2.64 9.59 24.75
N PHE A 233 1.99 8.46 25.05
CA PHE A 233 1.24 7.69 24.04
C PHE A 233 -0.10 8.37 23.82
N GLU A 234 -0.29 8.94 22.63
CA GLU A 234 -1.52 9.66 22.30
C GLU A 234 -2.51 8.77 21.54
N TRP A 235 -2.02 7.76 20.81
CA TRP A 235 -2.85 6.94 19.90
C TRP A 235 -3.33 5.64 20.51
N CYS A 236 -4.43 5.15 19.95
CA CYS A 236 -5.01 3.86 20.29
C CYS A 236 -4.06 2.69 19.99
N ILE A 237 -4.26 1.57 20.70
CA ILE A 237 -3.48 0.35 20.57
C ILE A 237 -4.13 -0.57 19.53
N PRO A 238 -3.40 -0.98 18.46
CA PRO A 238 -3.89 -2.01 17.55
C PRO A 238 -3.99 -3.35 18.27
N ASP A 239 -5.19 -3.89 18.46
CA ASP A 239 -5.34 -5.24 19.03
C ASP A 239 -4.87 -6.30 18.01
N PRO A 240 -3.76 -7.04 18.28
CA PRO A 240 -3.23 -8.04 17.35
C PRO A 240 -4.15 -9.27 17.21
N THR A 241 -5.19 -9.39 18.02
CA THR A 241 -6.21 -10.43 17.91
C THR A 241 -7.46 -9.98 17.16
N ALA A 242 -7.60 -8.68 16.85
CA ALA A 242 -8.81 -8.11 16.25
C ALA A 242 -9.24 -8.81 14.96
N PHE A 243 -8.28 -9.36 14.21
CA PHE A 243 -8.52 -10.05 12.96
C PHE A 243 -8.01 -11.50 12.97
N GLY A 244 -7.90 -12.14 14.14
CA GLY A 244 -7.36 -13.49 14.30
C GLY A 244 -5.83 -13.58 14.26
N GLU A 245 -5.29 -14.67 14.81
CA GLU A 245 -3.86 -14.92 15.00
C GLU A 245 -3.08 -14.94 13.66
N GLY A 246 -3.70 -15.43 12.58
CA GLY A 246 -3.11 -15.46 11.24
C GLY A 246 -2.87 -14.09 10.61
N ASN A 247 -3.48 -13.04 11.16
CA ASN A 247 -3.40 -11.67 10.65
C ASN A 247 -2.88 -10.68 11.71
N TYR A 248 -2.14 -11.15 12.71
CA TYR A 248 -1.74 -10.38 13.89
C TYR A 248 -1.06 -9.02 13.64
N ALA A 249 -0.33 -8.86 12.53
CA ALA A 249 0.33 -7.60 12.17
C ALA A 249 -0.56 -6.65 11.35
N THR A 250 -1.67 -7.15 10.80
CA THR A 250 -2.58 -6.39 9.94
C THR A 250 -3.19 -5.16 10.65
N PRO A 251 -3.62 -5.24 11.92
CA PRO A 251 -4.08 -4.06 12.67
C PRO A 251 -3.05 -2.92 12.70
N ALA A 252 -1.79 -3.23 13.02
CA ALA A 252 -0.71 -2.25 13.05
C ALA A 252 -0.37 -1.71 11.64
N GLY A 253 -0.41 -2.59 10.63
CA GLY A 253 -0.29 -2.18 9.23
C GLY A 253 -1.36 -1.18 8.83
N ILE A 254 -2.63 -1.45 9.14
CA ILE A 254 -3.77 -0.58 8.80
C ILE A 254 -3.61 0.80 9.43
N LEU A 255 -3.27 0.88 10.71
CA LEU A 255 -3.03 2.16 11.38
C LEU A 255 -1.83 2.90 10.76
N SER A 256 -0.78 2.18 10.38
CA SER A 256 0.37 2.77 9.69
C SER A 256 -0.02 3.34 8.32
N ALA A 257 -0.90 2.66 7.57
CA ALA A 257 -1.43 3.18 6.32
C ALA A 257 -2.32 4.42 6.52
N ILE A 258 -3.12 4.48 7.59
CA ILE A 258 -3.90 5.67 7.96
C ILE A 258 -2.97 6.83 8.32
N ALA A 259 -1.92 6.59 9.11
CA ALA A 259 -0.91 7.59 9.46
C ALA A 259 -0.22 8.16 8.21
N ASN A 260 0.18 7.28 7.28
CA ASN A 260 0.74 7.66 5.98
C ASN A 260 -0.23 8.47 5.14
N GLY A 261 -1.51 8.07 5.09
CA GLY A 261 -2.56 8.82 4.43
C GLY A 261 -2.72 10.23 5.02
N ALA A 262 -2.66 10.38 6.35
CA ALA A 262 -2.75 11.68 7.00
C ALA A 262 -1.54 12.59 6.71
N MET A 263 -0.32 12.03 6.70
CA MET A 263 0.86 12.76 6.25
C MET A 263 0.71 13.24 4.80
N LEU A 264 0.19 12.36 3.93
CA LEU A 264 -0.09 12.70 2.54
C LEU A 264 -1.08 13.87 2.46
N VAL A 265 -2.19 13.82 3.21
CA VAL A 265 -3.17 14.92 3.25
C VAL A 265 -2.55 16.24 3.71
N GLY A 266 -1.73 16.21 4.77
CA GLY A 266 -1.08 17.43 5.27
C GLY A 266 -0.09 18.03 4.28
N LEU A 267 0.52 17.21 3.42
CA LEU A 267 1.66 17.59 2.59
C LEU A 267 1.34 17.59 1.10
N ALA A 268 0.15 17.17 0.70
CA ALA A 268 -0.14 16.87 -0.69
C ALA A 268 -1.64 17.00 -1.02
N ASP A 269 -1.91 17.46 -2.24
CA ASP A 269 -3.22 17.40 -2.90
C ASP A 269 -3.01 17.55 -4.43
N ASP A 270 -2.00 18.33 -4.85
CA ASP A 270 -1.63 18.56 -6.25
C ASP A 270 -0.12 18.80 -6.47
N ALA A 271 0.51 19.57 -5.58
CA ALA A 271 1.93 19.89 -5.57
C ALA A 271 2.49 19.85 -4.14
N ASP A 272 3.59 19.13 -3.96
CA ASP A 272 4.23 18.93 -2.66
C ASP A 272 5.01 20.18 -2.19
N PRO A 273 5.56 20.18 -0.96
CA PRO A 273 6.31 21.32 -0.43
C PRO A 273 7.53 21.72 -1.27
N TRP A 274 8.18 20.77 -1.96
CA TRP A 274 9.32 21.07 -2.80
C TRP A 274 8.92 21.73 -4.10
N GLU A 275 7.89 21.25 -4.78
CA GLU A 275 7.41 21.85 -6.02
C GLU A 275 6.90 23.27 -5.78
N ARG A 276 6.15 23.46 -4.69
CA ARG A 276 5.69 24.78 -4.25
C ARG A 276 6.87 25.69 -3.89
N GLY A 277 7.87 25.15 -3.19
CA GLY A 277 9.12 25.84 -2.88
C GLY A 277 9.93 26.26 -4.11
N ARG A 278 10.11 25.36 -5.08
CA ARG A 278 10.80 25.60 -6.36
C ARG A 278 10.06 26.62 -7.21
N THR A 279 8.73 26.54 -7.27
CA THR A 279 7.90 27.51 -7.98
C THR A 279 8.07 28.90 -7.37
N ALA A 280 8.03 29.00 -6.03
CA ALA A 280 8.25 30.27 -5.33
C ALA A 280 9.69 30.80 -5.47
N ALA A 281 10.68 29.92 -5.65
CA ALA A 281 12.08 30.29 -5.82
C ALA A 281 12.36 31.11 -7.08
N ASN A 282 11.46 31.07 -8.09
CA ASN A 282 11.57 31.79 -9.35
C ASN A 282 12.98 31.66 -9.96
N LEU A 283 13.35 30.43 -10.35
CA LEU A 283 14.69 30.11 -10.83
C LEU A 283 15.06 30.90 -12.09
N LEU A 284 16.30 31.40 -12.14
CA LEU A 284 16.86 32.02 -13.35
C LEU A 284 17.21 30.95 -14.39
N THR A 285 17.33 31.33 -15.66
CA THR A 285 17.73 30.41 -16.73
C THR A 285 19.07 29.75 -16.41
N GLY A 286 19.10 28.41 -16.33
CA GLY A 286 20.29 27.62 -16.00
C GLY A 286 20.59 27.45 -14.51
N GLU A 287 19.79 28.05 -13.63
CA GLU A 287 19.91 27.88 -12.19
C GLU A 287 19.23 26.58 -11.75
N VAL A 288 19.94 25.75 -10.99
CA VAL A 288 19.42 24.47 -10.48
C VAL A 288 19.66 24.36 -8.97
N PRO A 289 18.75 23.73 -8.21
CA PRO A 289 19.01 23.42 -6.81
C PRO A 289 20.17 22.43 -6.67
N VAL A 290 21.15 22.75 -5.82
CA VAL A 290 22.24 21.85 -5.43
C VAL A 290 22.01 21.22 -4.06
N ARG A 291 21.11 21.80 -3.27
CA ARG A 291 20.60 21.25 -2.00
C ARG A 291 19.21 21.81 -1.75
N GLU A 292 18.29 20.95 -1.34
CA GLU A 292 16.93 21.35 -0.94
C GLU A 292 16.59 20.68 0.37
N THR A 293 16.06 21.44 1.32
CA THR A 293 15.63 20.97 2.63
C THR A 293 14.17 21.31 2.82
N VAL A 294 13.37 20.37 3.29
CA VAL A 294 12.02 20.65 3.80
C VAL A 294 11.93 20.19 5.25
N SER A 295 11.50 21.10 6.13
CA SER A 295 11.17 20.82 7.52
C SER A 295 9.68 20.95 7.71
N VAL A 296 9.08 20.00 8.42
CA VAL A 296 7.62 19.86 8.58
C VAL A 296 7.26 19.73 10.05
N ASP A 297 6.12 20.31 10.41
CA ASP A 297 5.41 20.14 11.67
C ASP A 297 3.92 19.86 11.37
N LEU A 298 3.47 18.65 11.69
CA LEU A 298 2.11 18.15 11.45
C LEU A 298 1.30 18.14 12.74
N THR A 299 0.02 18.50 12.63
CA THR A 299 -0.96 18.43 13.72
C THR A 299 -2.12 17.54 13.28
N TYR A 300 -2.29 16.41 13.97
CA TYR A 300 -3.33 15.42 13.69
C TYR A 300 -4.64 15.69 14.43
N PRO A 301 -5.79 15.32 13.84
CA PRO A 301 -7.10 15.44 14.48
C PRO A 301 -7.28 14.35 15.56
N PRO A 302 -8.32 14.45 16.41
CA PRO A 302 -8.60 13.44 17.44
C PRO A 302 -8.90 12.03 16.90
N ALA A 303 -9.38 11.92 15.67
CA ALA A 303 -9.66 10.65 15.01
C ALA A 303 -9.46 10.75 13.50
N MET A 304 -9.02 9.66 12.88
CA MET A 304 -8.83 9.52 11.44
C MET A 304 -9.43 8.20 10.97
N GLU A 305 -10.34 8.28 10.00
CA GLU A 305 -11.00 7.14 9.38
C GLU A 305 -10.74 7.19 7.87
N ALA A 306 -10.39 6.03 7.30
CA ALA A 306 -10.13 5.88 5.88
C ALA A 306 -11.39 6.20 5.06
N GLY A 307 -11.22 6.94 3.95
CA GLY A 307 -12.33 7.32 3.07
C GLY A 307 -13.24 8.43 3.59
N THR A 308 -12.96 9.02 4.77
CA THR A 308 -13.78 10.11 5.33
C THR A 308 -12.99 11.42 5.46
N PRO A 309 -13.66 12.58 5.51
CA PRO A 309 -12.98 13.86 5.68
C PRO A 309 -12.41 14.00 7.09
N PHE A 310 -11.13 14.33 7.19
CA PHE A 310 -10.49 14.74 8.44
C PHE A 310 -9.43 15.83 8.16
N PRO A 311 -9.29 16.84 9.05
CA PRO A 311 -8.32 17.91 8.86
C PRO A 311 -6.93 17.53 9.40
N VAL A 312 -5.88 17.92 8.70
CA VAL A 312 -4.48 17.83 9.11
C VAL A 312 -3.87 19.22 9.03
N GLY A 313 -3.37 19.72 10.16
CA GLY A 313 -2.58 20.94 10.20
C GLY A 313 -1.17 20.66 9.69
N ALA A 314 -0.64 21.51 8.81
CA ALA A 314 0.70 21.37 8.27
C ALA A 314 1.39 22.73 8.25
N LYS A 315 2.51 22.80 8.97
CA LYS A 315 3.46 23.91 8.87
C LYS A 315 4.75 23.36 8.30
N TRP A 316 5.21 23.93 7.21
CA TRP A 316 6.44 23.47 6.58
C TRP A 316 7.27 24.64 6.05
N THR A 317 8.58 24.43 6.00
CA THR A 317 9.56 25.36 5.44
C THR A 317 10.38 24.64 4.40
N TYR A 318 10.42 25.18 3.19
CA TYR A 318 11.34 24.80 2.12
C TYR A 318 12.52 25.77 2.11
N ASP A 319 13.73 25.25 2.11
CA ASP A 319 14.97 26.00 1.92
C ASP A 319 15.78 25.37 0.78
N ALA A 320 16.34 26.18 -0.11
CA ALA A 320 17.24 25.67 -1.15
C ALA A 320 18.46 26.55 -1.36
N VAL A 321 19.57 25.88 -1.68
CA VAL A 321 20.81 26.48 -2.18
C VAL A 321 20.92 26.13 -3.66
N LEU A 322 21.13 27.15 -4.47
CA LEU A 322 21.16 27.05 -5.93
C LEU A 322 22.61 27.03 -6.45
N SER A 323 22.80 26.56 -7.67
CA SER A 323 24.13 26.45 -8.32
C SER A 323 24.89 27.78 -8.44
N THR A 324 24.18 28.91 -8.37
CA THR A 324 24.71 30.28 -8.38
C THR A 324 25.19 30.75 -7.00
N GLY A 325 24.93 29.99 -5.94
CA GLY A 325 25.11 30.40 -4.54
C GLY A 325 23.92 31.18 -3.95
N ARG A 326 22.87 31.47 -4.75
CA ARG A 326 21.63 32.07 -4.24
C ARG A 326 20.92 31.09 -3.30
N ALA A 327 20.39 31.61 -2.20
CA ALA A 327 19.52 30.87 -1.30
C ALA A 327 18.08 31.37 -1.44
N THR A 328 17.12 30.47 -1.25
CA THR A 328 15.68 30.76 -1.27
C THR A 328 15.00 30.03 -0.13
N SER A 329 13.91 30.60 0.38
CA SER A 329 13.11 30.01 1.45
C SER A 329 11.62 30.31 1.24
N LEU A 330 10.77 29.35 1.60
CA LEU A 330 9.31 29.50 1.64
C LEU A 330 8.80 28.82 2.90
N THR A 331 8.00 29.53 3.70
CA THR A 331 7.28 28.95 4.84
C THR A 331 5.79 29.04 4.60
N VAL A 332 5.09 27.93 4.85
CA VAL A 332 3.63 27.85 4.76
C VAL A 332 3.08 27.27 6.05
N ASN A 333 1.91 27.76 6.45
CA ASN A 333 1.12 27.22 7.53
C ASN A 333 -0.32 27.10 7.04
N GLU A 334 -0.82 25.88 6.94
CA GLU A 334 -2.11 25.57 6.36
C GLU A 334 -2.80 24.42 7.10
N THR A 335 -4.08 24.25 6.85
CA THR A 335 -4.82 23.05 7.26
C THR A 335 -5.46 22.48 6.01
N ARG A 336 -5.15 21.21 5.73
CA ARG A 336 -5.69 20.46 4.61
C ARG A 336 -6.71 19.45 5.13
N THR A 337 -7.65 19.08 4.29
CA THR A 337 -8.66 18.07 4.62
C THR A 337 -8.47 16.90 3.69
N ASN A 338 -8.65 15.68 4.21
CA ASN A 338 -8.58 14.49 3.38
C ASN A 338 -9.55 14.59 2.18
N VAL A 339 -9.00 14.49 0.97
CA VAL A 339 -9.76 14.48 -0.29
C VAL A 339 -9.98 13.08 -0.84
N HIS A 340 -9.28 12.07 -0.30
CA HIS A 340 -9.45 10.67 -0.67
C HIS A 340 -10.71 10.13 0.02
N LEU A 341 -11.85 10.55 -0.50
CA LEU A 341 -13.17 10.26 0.03
C LEU A 341 -13.83 9.15 -0.77
N ALA A 342 -14.44 8.20 -0.05
CA ALA A 342 -15.20 7.14 -0.68
C ALA A 342 -16.42 6.74 0.15
N THR A 343 -17.51 6.42 -0.52
CA THR A 343 -18.69 5.81 0.11
C THR A 343 -18.85 4.36 -0.34
N TRP A 344 -19.20 3.49 0.59
CA TRP A 344 -19.14 2.04 0.38
C TRP A 344 -20.49 1.35 0.57
N GLU A 345 -20.82 0.48 -0.38
CA GLU A 345 -21.84 -0.54 -0.27
C GLU A 345 -21.17 -1.90 -0.11
N MET A 346 -21.56 -2.67 0.91
CA MET A 346 -21.02 -3.99 1.21
C MET A 346 -22.16 -5.01 1.22
N GLN A 347 -21.94 -6.17 0.61
CA GLN A 347 -22.94 -7.24 0.54
C GLN A 347 -22.32 -8.60 0.85
N ALA A 348 -23.04 -9.40 1.62
CA ALA A 348 -22.76 -10.81 1.83
C ALA A 348 -24.08 -11.52 2.21
N PRO A 349 -24.19 -12.84 2.05
CA PRO A 349 -25.32 -13.58 2.60
C PRO A 349 -25.32 -13.49 4.13
N ALA A 350 -26.50 -13.32 4.74
CA ALA A 350 -26.63 -13.36 6.20
C ALA A 350 -26.36 -14.77 6.76
N GLU A 351 -26.72 -15.80 6.00
CA GLU A 351 -26.48 -17.19 6.31
C GLU A 351 -26.00 -17.95 5.08
N ALA A 352 -25.13 -18.93 5.27
CA ALA A 352 -24.64 -19.78 4.19
C ALA A 352 -24.46 -21.23 4.65
N ALA A 353 -24.52 -22.15 3.69
CA ALA A 353 -24.16 -23.53 3.93
C ALA A 353 -22.65 -23.71 3.95
N GLN A 354 -22.15 -24.60 4.81
CA GLN A 354 -20.73 -24.88 4.98
C GLN A 354 -19.99 -25.17 3.66
N PHE A 355 -20.65 -25.82 2.70
CA PHE A 355 -20.03 -26.23 1.43
C PHE A 355 -20.48 -25.38 0.23
N ASP A 356 -21.34 -24.40 0.45
CA ASP A 356 -21.73 -23.47 -0.62
C ASP A 356 -20.69 -22.35 -0.73
N PRO A 357 -20.36 -21.89 -1.95
CA PRO A 357 -19.55 -20.70 -2.13
C PRO A 357 -20.19 -19.48 -1.48
N ILE A 358 -19.47 -18.84 -0.57
CA ILE A 358 -19.93 -17.64 0.12
C ILE A 358 -19.39 -16.42 -0.64
N ILE A 359 -20.30 -15.67 -1.24
CA ILE A 359 -19.97 -14.50 -2.06
C ILE A 359 -20.00 -13.26 -1.17
N VAL A 360 -18.88 -12.55 -1.12
CA VAL A 360 -18.76 -11.23 -0.47
C VAL A 360 -18.47 -10.19 -1.53
N ARG A 361 -19.13 -9.04 -1.47
CA ARG A 361 -19.02 -7.99 -2.47
C ARG A 361 -18.88 -6.63 -1.84
N LEU A 362 -18.15 -5.77 -2.52
CA LEU A 362 -17.94 -4.38 -2.16
C LEU A 362 -18.06 -3.50 -3.41
N ARG A 363 -18.68 -2.33 -3.26
CA ARG A 363 -18.74 -1.31 -4.31
C ARG A 363 -18.54 0.06 -3.70
N GLY A 364 -17.63 0.83 -4.28
CA GLY A 364 -17.25 2.16 -3.80
C GLY A 364 -17.56 3.25 -4.82
N GLN A 365 -17.92 4.43 -4.33
CA GLN A 365 -17.98 5.66 -5.13
C GLN A 365 -16.96 6.66 -4.62
N ASP A 366 -16.30 7.38 -5.52
CA ASP A 366 -15.46 8.53 -5.21
C ASP A 366 -16.27 9.75 -4.75
N ALA A 367 -15.58 10.85 -4.44
CA ALA A 367 -16.20 12.11 -4.03
C ALA A 367 -17.15 12.72 -5.07
N GLN A 368 -17.03 12.33 -6.35
CA GLN A 368 -17.85 12.79 -7.47
C GLN A 368 -19.04 11.85 -7.74
N GLY A 369 -19.15 10.73 -7.02
CA GLY A 369 -20.19 9.73 -7.21
C GLY A 369 -19.87 8.71 -8.32
N THR A 370 -18.66 8.73 -8.87
CA THR A 370 -18.21 7.76 -9.87
C THR A 370 -17.84 6.46 -9.17
N PHE A 371 -18.31 5.33 -9.70
CA PHE A 371 -17.92 4.02 -9.18
C PHE A 371 -16.49 3.70 -9.58
N TYR A 372 -15.70 3.24 -8.61
CA TYR A 372 -14.44 2.55 -8.88
C TYR A 372 -14.69 1.25 -9.63
N LYS A 373 -13.81 0.90 -10.58
CA LYS A 373 -13.97 -0.26 -11.47
C LYS A 373 -12.64 -0.94 -11.79
N GLY A 374 -12.71 -2.25 -12.03
CA GLY A 374 -11.61 -3.06 -12.56
C GLY A 374 -10.33 -2.91 -11.73
N ASP A 375 -9.28 -2.35 -12.33
CA ASP A 375 -7.94 -2.22 -11.75
C ASP A 375 -7.73 -0.94 -10.92
N GLU A 376 -8.77 -0.22 -10.53
CA GLU A 376 -8.69 1.04 -9.76
C GLU A 376 -8.43 0.85 -8.27
N LEU A 377 -8.75 -0.32 -7.70
CA LEU A 377 -8.64 -0.60 -6.28
C LEU A 377 -7.86 -1.88 -6.02
N TYR A 378 -6.97 -1.83 -5.03
CA TYR A 378 -6.47 -3.01 -4.36
C TYR A 378 -7.35 -3.28 -3.14
N ALA A 379 -8.17 -4.33 -3.23
CA ALA A 379 -9.19 -4.63 -2.24
C ALA A 379 -9.14 -6.10 -1.80
N TYR A 380 -9.29 -6.33 -0.51
CA TYR A 380 -9.44 -7.67 0.04
C TYR A 380 -10.34 -7.65 1.28
N ALA A 381 -10.97 -8.79 1.55
CA ALA A 381 -11.69 -9.03 2.79
C ALA A 381 -10.83 -9.85 3.76
N ILE A 382 -10.98 -9.61 5.06
CA ILE A 382 -10.44 -10.47 6.11
C ILE A 382 -11.62 -11.22 6.73
N ALA A 383 -11.71 -12.51 6.43
CA ALA A 383 -12.72 -13.40 6.97
C ALA A 383 -12.18 -14.06 8.25
N VAL A 384 -12.74 -13.71 9.40
CA VAL A 384 -12.40 -14.27 10.71
C VAL A 384 -13.38 -15.38 11.04
N ALA A 385 -12.85 -16.57 11.31
CA ALA A 385 -13.61 -17.76 11.66
C ALA A 385 -14.27 -17.64 13.05
N PRO A 386 -15.27 -18.48 13.36
CA PRO A 386 -16.02 -18.41 14.62
C PRO A 386 -15.19 -18.62 15.88
N ASP A 387 -14.04 -19.30 15.75
CA ASP A 387 -13.09 -19.49 16.85
C ASP A 387 -12.34 -18.20 17.24
N GLY A 388 -12.44 -17.13 16.43
CA GLY A 388 -11.75 -15.86 16.64
C GLY A 388 -10.23 -15.93 16.44
N LYS A 389 -9.68 -17.08 16.05
CA LYS A 389 -8.25 -17.33 15.90
C LYS A 389 -7.84 -17.45 14.44
N ASN A 390 -8.60 -18.20 13.65
CA ASN A 390 -8.30 -18.41 12.26
C ASN A 390 -8.89 -17.28 11.41
N SER A 391 -8.09 -16.79 10.47
CA SER A 391 -8.51 -15.71 9.58
C SER A 391 -7.80 -15.76 8.24
N PHE A 392 -8.49 -15.30 7.21
CA PHE A 392 -8.10 -15.50 5.81
C PHE A 392 -8.29 -14.23 5.01
N ARG A 393 -7.30 -13.88 4.18
CA ARG A 393 -7.40 -12.78 3.22
C ARG A 393 -8.02 -13.29 1.94
N ILE A 394 -9.14 -12.69 1.56
CA ILE A 394 -9.91 -13.04 0.37
C ILE A 394 -9.78 -11.89 -0.61
N PRO A 395 -9.10 -12.04 -1.76
CA PRO A 395 -9.00 -10.97 -2.74
C PRO A 395 -10.39 -10.62 -3.28
N LEU A 396 -10.64 -9.33 -3.48
CA LEU A 396 -11.87 -8.81 -4.09
C LEU A 396 -11.52 -8.26 -5.47
N LEU A 397 -12.12 -8.82 -6.53
CA LEU A 397 -11.82 -8.48 -7.91
C LEU A 397 -13.10 -8.09 -8.68
N ASP A 398 -12.98 -7.14 -9.60
CA ASP A 398 -14.02 -6.71 -10.54
C ASP A 398 -13.60 -7.15 -11.96
N ASP A 399 -13.53 -8.47 -12.15
CA ASP A 399 -12.93 -9.12 -13.30
C ASP A 399 -13.94 -9.91 -14.17
N GLY A 400 -15.21 -9.94 -13.77
CA GLY A 400 -16.28 -10.67 -14.44
C GLY A 400 -16.00 -12.17 -14.57
N ALA A 401 -15.14 -12.70 -13.71
CA ALA A 401 -14.76 -14.10 -13.70
C ALA A 401 -15.20 -14.81 -12.42
N ASN A 402 -15.25 -16.14 -12.45
CA ASN A 402 -15.78 -16.97 -11.36
C ASN A 402 -17.22 -16.62 -10.96
N ARG A 403 -17.39 -15.94 -9.83
CA ARG A 403 -18.66 -15.55 -9.20
C ARG A 403 -18.88 -14.03 -9.27
N ASP A 404 -17.93 -13.32 -9.84
CA ASP A 404 -18.15 -11.96 -10.30
C ASP A 404 -18.90 -12.00 -11.63
N ALA A 405 -20.02 -11.29 -11.71
CA ALA A 405 -20.99 -11.49 -12.78
C ALA A 405 -20.63 -10.71 -14.05
N ILE A 406 -20.04 -9.53 -13.91
CA ILE A 406 -19.80 -8.58 -14.98
C ILE A 406 -18.47 -7.88 -14.70
N ALA A 407 -17.55 -7.88 -15.65
CA ALA A 407 -16.28 -7.20 -15.49
C ALA A 407 -16.43 -5.68 -15.55
N SER A 408 -15.69 -4.97 -14.70
CA SER A 408 -15.65 -3.50 -14.64
C SER A 408 -17.01 -2.86 -14.36
N ASP A 409 -17.89 -3.53 -13.62
CA ASP A 409 -19.19 -2.98 -13.22
C ASP A 409 -19.13 -2.22 -11.88
N GLY A 410 -17.99 -2.31 -11.19
CA GLY A 410 -17.68 -1.70 -9.90
C GLY A 410 -17.99 -2.56 -8.69
N TRP A 411 -18.45 -3.80 -8.88
CA TRP A 411 -18.59 -4.80 -7.82
C TRP A 411 -17.32 -5.63 -7.67
N TYR A 412 -16.51 -5.27 -6.69
CA TYR A 412 -15.36 -6.07 -6.29
C TYR A 412 -15.86 -7.29 -5.50
N THR A 413 -15.75 -8.46 -6.12
CA THR A 413 -16.31 -9.72 -5.62
C THR A 413 -15.19 -10.64 -5.11
N GLY A 414 -15.40 -11.20 -3.92
CA GLY A 414 -14.59 -12.28 -3.34
C GLY A 414 -15.43 -13.51 -3.07
N VAL A 415 -14.75 -14.66 -3.02
CA VAL A 415 -15.39 -15.95 -2.76
C VAL A 415 -14.68 -16.62 -1.60
N ILE A 416 -15.44 -16.96 -0.57
CA ILE A 416 -14.99 -17.78 0.56
C ILE A 416 -15.42 -19.22 0.26
N LEU A 417 -14.43 -20.10 0.11
CA LEU A 417 -14.62 -21.54 -0.05
C LEU A 417 -14.09 -22.23 1.20
N ILE A 418 -14.99 -22.66 2.09
CA ILE A 418 -14.63 -23.21 3.39
C ILE A 418 -13.69 -24.42 3.28
N GLU A 419 -13.90 -25.28 2.28
CA GLU A 419 -13.04 -26.44 2.04
C GLU A 419 -11.59 -26.04 1.74
N GLU A 420 -11.41 -24.98 0.93
CA GLU A 420 -10.07 -24.45 0.62
C GLU A 420 -9.42 -23.81 1.85
N LEU A 421 -10.19 -23.11 2.67
CA LEU A 421 -9.69 -22.52 3.91
C LEU A 421 -9.30 -23.59 4.94
N MET A 422 -10.10 -24.65 5.06
CA MET A 422 -9.81 -25.80 5.93
C MET A 422 -8.58 -26.60 5.49
N ALA A 423 -8.21 -26.52 4.20
CA ALA A 423 -6.96 -27.08 3.70
C ALA A 423 -5.73 -26.26 4.16
N GLN A 424 -5.91 -24.96 4.45
CA GLN A 424 -4.86 -24.07 4.93
C GLN A 424 -4.67 -24.14 6.45
N ALA A 425 -5.76 -24.27 7.21
CA ALA A 425 -5.73 -24.35 8.67
C ALA A 425 -6.88 -25.20 9.23
N LYS A 426 -6.66 -25.83 10.39
CA LYS A 426 -7.70 -26.60 11.09
C LYS A 426 -8.52 -25.68 11.99
N PHE A 427 -9.83 -25.61 11.75
CA PHE A 427 -10.80 -24.87 12.57
C PHE A 427 -12.21 -25.46 12.41
N ASP A 428 -13.14 -25.06 13.28
CA ASP A 428 -14.56 -25.35 13.10
C ASP A 428 -15.20 -24.22 12.28
N PRO A 429 -15.68 -24.50 11.05
CA PRO A 429 -16.26 -23.46 10.21
C PRO A 429 -17.68 -23.06 10.59
N LEU A 430 -18.34 -23.77 11.53
CA LEU A 430 -19.73 -23.51 11.88
C LEU A 430 -19.85 -22.35 12.88
N GLY A 431 -20.79 -21.45 12.64
CA GLY A 431 -21.09 -20.32 13.53
C GLY A 431 -20.95 -18.95 12.86
N GLU A 432 -20.74 -17.92 13.68
CA GLU A 432 -20.63 -16.53 13.23
C GLU A 432 -19.23 -16.23 12.70
N TRP A 433 -19.14 -15.86 11.43
CA TRP A 433 -17.97 -15.30 10.80
C TRP A 433 -18.05 -13.78 10.77
N LYS A 434 -16.90 -13.12 10.92
CA LYS A 434 -16.77 -11.67 10.76
C LYS A 434 -15.97 -11.37 9.50
N VAL A 435 -16.51 -10.54 8.62
CA VAL A 435 -15.87 -10.14 7.38
C VAL A 435 -15.57 -8.65 7.43
N HIS A 436 -14.27 -8.34 7.47
CA HIS A 436 -13.74 -6.99 7.44
C HIS A 436 -13.25 -6.66 6.04
N PHE A 437 -13.23 -5.39 5.65
CA PHE A 437 -12.81 -4.97 4.32
C PHE A 437 -11.65 -3.99 4.42
N VAL A 438 -10.64 -4.17 3.56
CA VAL A 438 -9.52 -3.25 3.39
C VAL A 438 -9.47 -2.86 1.91
N VAL A 439 -9.38 -1.56 1.66
CA VAL A 439 -9.32 -1.01 0.31
C VAL A 439 -8.31 0.11 0.24
N GLN A 440 -7.42 0.03 -0.75
CA GLN A 440 -6.50 1.09 -1.12
C GLN A 440 -6.72 1.44 -2.60
N ASP A 441 -6.54 2.72 -2.95
CA ASP A 441 -6.45 3.10 -4.36
C ASP A 441 -5.18 2.53 -5.01
N VAL A 442 -5.20 2.35 -6.32
CA VAL A 442 -4.04 1.93 -7.10
C VAL A 442 -3.51 3.13 -7.86
N ASN A 443 -2.19 3.23 -8.00
CA ASN A 443 -1.57 4.30 -8.79
C ASN A 443 -2.10 4.24 -10.24
N GLY A 444 -2.84 5.28 -10.65
CA GLY A 444 -3.41 5.43 -11.99
C GLY A 444 -2.42 5.80 -13.09
N ALA A 445 -1.16 6.08 -12.76
CA ALA A 445 -0.11 6.44 -13.72
C ALA A 445 0.15 5.29 -14.70
N SER A 446 0.04 5.61 -15.99
CA SER A 446 0.36 4.67 -17.04
C SER A 446 1.89 4.55 -17.23
N PRO A 447 2.37 3.42 -17.79
CA PRO A 447 3.78 3.28 -18.12
C PRO A 447 4.32 4.31 -19.13
N SER A 448 3.47 5.03 -19.85
CA SER A 448 3.87 6.06 -20.84
C SER A 448 3.72 7.50 -20.32
N MET A 449 3.13 7.70 -19.15
CA MET A 449 2.89 9.03 -18.58
C MET A 449 4.21 9.77 -18.27
N PRO A 450 4.34 11.07 -18.57
CA PRO A 450 5.50 11.88 -18.21
C PRO A 450 5.71 11.89 -16.69
N PRO A 451 6.96 12.00 -16.19
CA PRO A 451 7.25 11.95 -14.75
C PRO A 451 6.43 12.92 -13.91
N LYS A 452 6.34 14.20 -14.31
CA LYS A 452 5.61 15.24 -13.57
C LYS A 452 4.10 14.99 -13.49
N GLU A 453 3.53 14.35 -14.49
CA GLU A 453 2.10 13.99 -14.50
C GLU A 453 1.88 12.69 -13.71
N ALA A 454 2.76 11.69 -13.87
CA ALA A 454 2.69 10.46 -13.09
C ALA A 454 2.82 10.71 -11.59
N ALA A 455 3.60 11.72 -11.21
CA ALA A 455 3.77 12.21 -9.86
C ALA A 455 2.45 12.53 -9.15
N THR A 456 1.43 13.01 -9.89
CA THR A 456 0.14 13.41 -9.30
C THR A 456 -0.79 12.23 -9.04
N TYR A 457 -0.40 11.02 -9.43
CA TYR A 457 -1.14 9.79 -9.16
C TYR A 457 -0.40 8.98 -8.11
N ILE A 458 -0.98 8.89 -6.92
CA ILE A 458 -0.46 8.07 -5.83
C ILE A 458 -1.42 6.93 -5.61
N GLY A 459 -0.88 5.72 -5.52
CA GLY A 459 -1.62 4.58 -4.99
C GLY A 459 -1.31 4.35 -3.52
N GLY A 460 -2.14 3.58 -2.84
CA GLY A 460 -1.86 3.04 -1.51
C GLY A 460 -2.54 3.83 -0.40
N VAL A 461 -3.33 4.84 -0.76
CA VAL A 461 -4.11 5.59 0.21
C VAL A 461 -5.30 4.72 0.64
N PRO A 462 -5.48 4.48 1.95
CA PRO A 462 -6.60 3.69 2.43
C PRO A 462 -7.92 4.45 2.20
N LEU A 463 -8.82 3.84 1.45
CA LEU A 463 -10.18 4.34 1.20
C LEU A 463 -11.24 3.65 2.05
N LEU A 464 -10.93 2.45 2.57
CA LEU A 464 -11.72 1.73 3.56
C LEU A 464 -10.79 0.91 4.44
N ALA A 465 -10.97 1.01 5.75
CA ALA A 465 -10.22 0.25 6.73
C ALA A 465 -11.12 -0.21 7.88
N PRO A 466 -10.88 -1.40 8.46
CA PRO A 466 -11.67 -1.93 9.56
C PRO A 466 -11.29 -1.35 10.93
N LEU A 467 -10.42 -0.33 10.98
CA LEU A 467 -10.01 0.37 12.20
C LEU A 467 -10.11 1.88 11.99
N ILE A 468 -10.43 2.59 13.07
CA ILE A 468 -10.32 4.04 13.17
C ILE A 468 -9.12 4.35 14.06
N ALA A 469 -8.21 5.19 13.59
CA ALA A 469 -7.11 5.69 14.41
C ALA A 469 -7.64 6.80 15.32
N THR A 470 -7.63 6.59 16.64
CA THR A 470 -8.15 7.57 17.61
C THR A 470 -7.06 7.98 18.61
N ARG A 471 -7.03 9.26 18.96
CA ARG A 471 -6.20 9.77 20.07
C ARG A 471 -6.85 9.43 21.41
N ALA A 472 -6.68 8.18 21.82
CA ALA A 472 -7.33 7.60 22.99
C ALA A 472 -6.33 7.17 24.07
N ASN A 473 -5.12 7.75 24.07
CA ASN A 473 -4.10 7.56 25.10
C ASN A 473 -3.84 6.10 25.50
N GLY A 474 -3.67 5.21 24.51
CA GLY A 474 -3.43 3.79 24.77
C GLY A 474 -4.68 2.92 24.98
N GLU A 475 -5.90 3.41 24.76
CA GLU A 475 -7.06 2.53 24.64
C GLU A 475 -7.05 1.72 23.34
N SER A 476 -7.76 0.59 23.27
CA SER A 476 -7.85 -0.21 22.04
C SER A 476 -8.47 0.58 20.89
N CYS A 477 -7.95 0.40 19.68
CA CYS A 477 -8.51 1.05 18.50
C CYS A 477 -9.94 0.59 18.22
N THR A 478 -10.77 1.52 17.76
CA THR A 478 -12.16 1.22 17.43
C THR A 478 -12.22 0.40 16.15
N VAL A 479 -12.83 -0.79 16.24
CA VAL A 479 -13.13 -1.61 15.07
C VAL A 479 -14.30 -0.96 14.31
N ASN A 480 -14.10 -0.70 13.03
CA ASN A 480 -15.10 -0.14 12.13
C ASN A 480 -16.10 -1.22 11.69
N LYS A 481 -16.96 -0.91 10.71
CA LYS A 481 -17.98 -1.81 10.18
C LYS A 481 -17.38 -3.14 9.67
N TYR A 482 -18.07 -4.22 10.00
CA TYR A 482 -17.84 -5.56 9.46
C TYR A 482 -19.18 -6.23 9.17
N ILE A 483 -19.18 -7.22 8.28
CA ILE A 483 -20.37 -8.04 8.00
C ILE A 483 -20.31 -9.32 8.83
N LYS A 484 -21.47 -9.76 9.33
CA LYS A 484 -21.65 -11.06 9.98
C LYS A 484 -22.25 -12.05 9.00
N ILE A 485 -21.70 -13.26 8.96
CA ILE A 485 -22.22 -14.38 8.17
C ILE A 485 -22.36 -15.58 9.09
N ILE A 486 -23.54 -16.20 9.15
CA ILE A 486 -23.74 -17.43 9.93
C ILE A 486 -23.58 -18.64 9.02
N ILE A 487 -22.52 -19.43 9.24
CA ILE A 487 -22.34 -20.69 8.53
C ILE A 487 -23.01 -21.81 9.30
N LYS A 488 -23.88 -22.55 8.60
CA LYS A 488 -24.61 -23.69 9.14
C LYS A 488 -24.24 -24.97 8.41
N LYS A 489 -24.33 -26.07 9.16
CA LYS A 489 -24.30 -27.41 8.59
C LYS A 489 -25.69 -27.69 8.01
N PHE A 490 -25.80 -27.73 6.69
CA PHE A 490 -26.99 -28.26 6.03
C PHE A 490 -26.74 -29.74 5.72
N LEU A 491 -27.73 -30.57 6.03
CA LEU A 491 -27.71 -32.02 5.85
C LEU A 491 -28.17 -32.42 4.46
#